data_AF-A0A1H4A346-F1
#
_entry.id   AF-A0A1H4A346-F1
#
_cell.length_a   1.000
_cell.length_b   1.000
_cell.length_c   1.000
_cell.angle_alpha   90.00
_cell.angle_beta   90.00
_cell.angle_gamma   90.00
#
_symmetry.space_group_name_H-M   'P 1'
#
loop_
_entity.id
_entity.type
_entity.pdbx_description
1 polymer ?
#
loop_
_entity_poly.entity_id
_entity_poly.type
_entity_poly.pdbx_seq_one_letter_code
_entity_poly.pdbx_strand_id
1 'polypeptide(L)'
;MNNCKKIFLAAGISLVGLNSTQAQMAASPYLNDYTVPLNKKSAVISPVYNRNGQIAKAVLLEDPSGLFTISKGNLKLKKKTEIREGGTFAYPVKVQVDADTVSWLLVADQFIKNKVVAHRGAWKNHEGSQNSITSLKDAIRIGCEGSEFDVWLSSDGHPVISHDPSIGGKKVETTTLAELQAVQLKNGDRVPTLEEYIATAMEQPKTRLVLELKPSATGRGEELATKCVQTVQAKKAQAWMFYISFDYNICKKVKELDPAAKIAYLNGDKTPEQLKADGIWGLDYNQNEFTKKPELIKDAKKSGITVNVWTVNTASLMDDFLKQGADYITTDEPEILLEKVKK
;
A
#
# COMPACT_ATOMS: atom_id res chain seq x y z
N MET A 1 60.34 -36.42 -26.53
CA MET A 1 59.66 -35.65 -27.59
C MET A 1 58.24 -35.33 -27.14
N ASN A 2 57.90 -34.04 -27.17
CA ASN A 2 56.58 -33.39 -27.09
C ASN A 2 55.81 -33.49 -25.76
N ASN A 3 55.86 -32.44 -24.92
CA ASN A 3 54.95 -31.26 -24.88
C ASN A 3 53.56 -31.64 -24.33
N CYS A 4 52.98 -31.01 -23.31
CA CYS A 4 52.90 -29.57 -23.08
C CYS A 4 52.35 -29.26 -21.66
N LYS A 5 52.68 -28.05 -21.17
CA LYS A 5 52.32 -27.45 -19.88
C LYS A 5 50.81 -27.31 -19.66
N LYS A 6 50.32 -27.51 -18.43
CA LYS A 6 49.26 -26.66 -17.86
C LYS A 6 49.57 -26.32 -16.40
N ILE A 7 49.72 -25.01 -16.21
CA ILE A 7 49.84 -24.26 -14.97
C ILE A 7 48.46 -24.28 -14.30
N PHE A 8 48.37 -24.71 -13.04
CA PHE A 8 47.24 -24.38 -12.18
C PHE A 8 47.66 -23.27 -11.23
N LEU A 9 47.09 -22.10 -11.48
CA LEU A 9 47.17 -20.91 -10.66
C LEU A 9 46.33 -21.16 -9.40
N ALA A 10 46.96 -21.30 -8.23
CA ALA A 10 46.27 -21.30 -6.95
C ALA A 10 45.89 -19.85 -6.62
N ALA A 11 44.69 -19.44 -7.00
CA ALA A 11 44.08 -18.20 -6.52
C ALA A 11 43.44 -18.47 -5.15
N GLY A 12 44.03 -17.90 -4.10
CA GLY A 12 43.44 -17.87 -2.78
C GLY A 12 42.09 -17.15 -2.81
N ILE A 13 41.02 -17.89 -2.58
CA ILE A 13 39.72 -17.31 -2.30
C ILE A 13 39.74 -16.93 -0.82
N SER A 14 40.03 -15.66 -0.56
CA SER A 14 39.68 -15.03 0.70
C SER A 14 38.18 -15.23 0.92
N LEU A 15 37.81 -15.92 2.01
CA LEU A 15 36.47 -15.86 2.57
C LEU A 15 36.23 -14.41 3.04
N VAL A 16 35.78 -13.57 2.12
CA VAL A 16 35.22 -12.25 2.43
C VAL A 16 33.77 -12.47 2.83
N GLY A 17 33.55 -12.41 4.15
CA GLY A 17 32.30 -12.06 4.81
C GLY A 17 30.99 -12.45 4.14
N LEU A 18 30.49 -13.63 4.49
CA LEU A 18 29.04 -13.81 4.69
C LEU A 18 28.64 -12.97 5.91
N ASN A 19 28.56 -11.66 5.74
CA ASN A 19 27.97 -10.76 6.72
C ASN A 19 26.97 -9.85 5.99
N SER A 20 25.72 -9.94 6.45
CA SER A 20 24.72 -8.88 6.48
C SER A 20 23.86 -8.52 5.24
N THR A 21 23.20 -9.48 4.59
CA THR A 21 21.90 -9.20 3.91
C THR A 21 20.68 -9.59 4.75
N GLN A 22 20.91 -10.11 5.96
CA GLN A 22 19.96 -10.19 7.08
C GLN A 22 20.38 -9.26 8.24
N ALA A 23 21.17 -8.21 7.97
CA ALA A 23 21.20 -7.09 8.90
C ALA A 23 19.80 -6.49 8.90
N GLN A 24 19.05 -6.79 9.97
CA GLN A 24 17.98 -5.99 10.54
C GLN A 24 17.69 -4.76 9.68
N MET A 25 16.74 -4.88 8.75
CA MET A 25 16.19 -3.71 8.08
C MET A 25 15.35 -2.98 9.13
N ALA A 26 16.04 -2.28 10.00
CA ALA A 26 15.43 -1.30 10.87
C ALA A 26 14.70 -0.32 9.95
N ALA A 27 13.44 -0.02 10.26
CA ALA A 27 12.63 0.90 9.47
C ALA A 27 13.46 2.16 9.15
N SER A 28 13.62 2.45 7.86
CA SER A 28 14.15 3.74 7.39
C SER A 28 13.39 4.87 8.09
N PRO A 29 14.00 6.04 8.30
CA PRO A 29 13.29 7.19 8.85
C PRO A 29 11.94 7.41 8.15
N TYR A 30 10.89 7.62 8.93
CA TYR A 30 9.51 7.63 8.42
C TYR A 30 8.66 8.73 9.06
N LEU A 31 7.50 8.96 8.46
CA LEU A 31 6.43 9.81 8.96
C LEU A 31 5.21 8.95 9.26
N ASN A 32 4.39 9.35 10.23
CA ASN A 32 3.10 8.71 10.50
C ASN A 32 2.01 9.12 9.50
N ASP A 33 2.20 10.26 8.83
CA ASP A 33 1.33 10.73 7.77
C ASP A 33 2.16 11.46 6.71
N TYR A 34 1.76 11.28 5.47
CA TYR A 34 2.38 11.90 4.29
C TYR A 34 1.42 12.90 3.64
N THR A 35 0.21 13.07 4.19
CA THR A 35 -0.78 14.00 3.69
C THR A 35 -0.71 15.35 4.42
N VAL A 36 -0.91 16.44 3.68
CA VAL A 36 -0.93 17.80 4.20
C VAL A 36 -2.38 18.28 4.25
N PRO A 37 -2.93 18.62 5.43
CA PRO A 37 -4.30 19.07 5.55
C PRO A 37 -4.58 20.34 4.75
N LEU A 38 -5.68 20.34 4.00
CA LEU A 38 -6.14 21.50 3.26
C LEU A 38 -6.75 22.54 4.20
N ASN A 39 -6.63 23.82 3.81
CA ASN A 39 -7.25 24.97 4.47
C ASN A 39 -6.91 25.11 5.97
N LYS A 40 -5.77 24.53 6.40
CA LYS A 40 -5.30 24.56 7.79
C LYS A 40 -3.96 25.27 7.89
N LYS A 41 -3.99 26.49 8.44
CA LYS A 41 -2.77 27.29 8.65
C LYS A 41 -1.82 26.62 9.62
N SER A 42 -0.52 26.64 9.29
CA SER A 42 0.56 26.12 10.13
C SER A 42 0.35 24.66 10.56
N ALA A 43 -0.32 23.86 9.72
CA ALA A 43 -0.64 22.48 10.01
C ALA A 43 0.62 21.67 10.35
N VAL A 44 0.54 20.86 11.41
CA VAL A 44 1.51 19.79 11.66
C VAL A 44 1.12 18.61 10.77
N ILE A 45 2.07 18.11 9.99
CA ILE A 45 1.89 16.93 9.13
C ILE A 45 2.17 15.70 9.98
N SER A 46 3.41 15.56 10.45
CA SER A 46 3.84 14.41 11.24
C SER A 46 5.05 14.75 12.09
N PRO A 47 5.19 14.14 13.28
CA PRO A 47 6.50 13.96 13.89
C PRO A 47 7.42 13.15 12.96
N VAL A 48 8.72 13.37 13.08
CA VAL A 48 9.73 12.60 12.35
C VAL A 48 10.22 11.45 13.23
N TYR A 49 10.29 10.25 12.66
CA TYR A 49 10.69 9.04 13.37
C TYR A 49 11.93 8.40 12.76
N ASN A 50 12.68 7.69 13.59
CA ASN A 50 13.62 6.66 13.18
C ASN A 50 13.23 5.33 13.85
N ARG A 51 14.08 4.31 13.74
CA ARG A 51 13.88 2.99 14.35
C ARG A 51 13.70 3.00 15.89
N ASN A 52 14.16 4.05 16.57
CA ASN A 52 14.09 4.20 18.02
C ASN A 52 12.89 5.05 18.47
N GLY A 53 12.03 5.47 17.54
CA GLY A 53 10.86 6.30 17.81
C GLY A 53 11.02 7.75 17.33
N GLN A 54 10.25 8.65 17.94
CA GLN A 54 10.23 10.06 17.53
C GLN A 54 11.57 10.73 17.86
N ILE A 55 12.09 11.47 16.90
CA ILE A 55 13.34 12.23 17.08
C ILE A 55 13.09 13.71 17.34
N ALA A 56 13.88 14.29 18.24
CA ALA A 56 13.75 15.71 18.59
C ALA A 56 14.36 16.66 17.54
N LYS A 57 15.35 16.17 16.77
CA LYS A 57 16.12 16.96 15.81
C LYS A 57 16.21 16.24 14.46
N ALA A 58 15.51 16.76 13.46
CA ALA A 58 15.72 16.48 12.04
C ALA A 58 15.93 17.81 11.31
N VAL A 59 16.66 17.77 10.21
CA VAL A 59 16.97 18.97 9.41
C VAL A 59 16.31 18.85 8.05
N LEU A 60 15.48 19.83 7.70
CA LEU A 60 14.93 19.93 6.34
C LEU A 60 16.04 20.46 5.42
N LEU A 61 16.55 19.61 4.55
CA LEU A 61 17.64 19.93 3.61
C LEU A 61 17.12 20.59 2.34
N GLU A 62 16.05 20.03 1.76
CA GLU A 62 15.45 20.53 0.52
C GLU A 62 13.92 20.59 0.66
N ASP A 63 13.34 21.72 0.25
CA ASP A 63 11.91 21.93 0.06
C ASP A 63 11.74 22.96 -1.07
N PRO A 64 11.58 22.50 -2.32
CA PRO A 64 11.44 23.39 -3.48
C PRO A 64 10.24 24.33 -3.39
N SER A 65 9.19 23.95 -2.64
CA SER A 65 8.00 24.78 -2.45
C SER A 65 8.23 25.92 -1.46
N GLY A 66 9.21 25.76 -0.56
CA GLY A 66 9.47 26.69 0.53
C GLY A 66 8.35 26.78 1.57
N LEU A 67 7.40 25.84 1.60
CA LEU A 67 6.21 25.87 2.48
C LEU A 67 6.44 25.18 3.83
N PHE A 68 7.44 24.31 3.94
CA PHE A 68 7.62 23.41 5.07
C PHE A 68 8.76 23.83 6.00
N THR A 69 8.68 23.35 7.23
CA THR A 69 9.74 23.50 8.24
C THR A 69 9.69 22.32 9.20
N ILE A 70 10.84 21.99 9.79
CA ILE A 70 10.91 21.05 10.91
C ILE A 70 11.24 21.83 12.17
N SER A 71 10.41 21.67 13.20
CA SER A 71 10.60 22.32 14.49
C SER A 71 10.17 21.40 15.63
N LYS A 72 11.04 21.23 16.63
CA LYS A 72 10.84 20.29 17.75
C LYS A 72 10.45 18.88 17.25
N GLY A 73 11.18 18.36 16.27
CA GLY A 73 10.93 17.03 15.69
C GLY A 73 9.66 16.89 14.84
N ASN A 74 8.91 17.98 14.57
CA ASN A 74 7.68 17.95 13.80
C ASN A 74 7.86 18.59 12.44
N LEU A 75 7.55 17.84 11.37
CA LEU A 75 7.40 18.36 10.02
C LEU A 75 6.03 19.04 9.91
N LYS A 76 6.06 20.33 9.55
CA LYS A 76 4.86 21.19 9.54
C LYS A 76 4.94 22.27 8.47
N LEU A 77 3.80 22.87 8.15
CA LEU A 77 3.74 24.10 7.37
C LEU A 77 4.36 25.27 8.16
N LYS A 78 5.00 26.20 7.43
CA LYS A 78 5.48 27.47 7.98
C LYS A 78 4.33 28.30 8.56
N LYS A 79 4.69 29.25 9.44
CA LYS A 79 3.72 30.09 10.16
C LYS A 79 2.82 30.84 9.17
N LYS A 80 1.50 30.77 9.39
CA LYS A 80 0.44 31.37 8.55
C LYS A 80 0.34 30.80 7.12
N THR A 81 1.15 29.83 6.75
CA THR A 81 1.07 29.11 5.47
C THR A 81 -0.03 28.05 5.53
N GLU A 82 -0.76 27.88 4.44
CA GLU A 82 -1.76 26.84 4.23
C GLU A 82 -1.70 26.33 2.78
N ILE A 83 -2.21 25.14 2.54
CA ILE A 83 -2.45 24.61 1.19
C ILE A 83 -3.95 24.68 0.93
N ARG A 84 -4.32 25.11 -0.28
CA ARG A 84 -5.71 25.24 -0.73
C ARG A 84 -6.01 24.22 -1.82
N GLU A 85 -7.28 23.91 -2.00
CA GLU A 85 -7.75 23.06 -3.08
C GLU A 85 -7.38 23.62 -4.47
N GLY A 86 -7.22 22.73 -5.45
CA GLY A 86 -6.99 23.08 -6.86
C GLY A 86 -5.56 23.52 -7.22
N GLY A 87 -4.63 23.54 -6.25
CA GLY A 87 -3.22 23.82 -6.48
C GLY A 87 -2.35 22.58 -6.74
N THR A 88 -1.03 22.76 -6.70
CA THR A 88 -0.05 21.67 -6.65
C THR A 88 -0.43 20.67 -5.56
N PHE A 89 -0.42 19.38 -5.86
CA PHE A 89 -0.76 18.36 -4.86
C PHE A 89 0.47 17.68 -4.28
N ALA A 90 1.60 17.67 -4.97
CA ALA A 90 2.80 16.92 -4.60
C ALA A 90 3.95 17.85 -4.20
N TYR A 91 4.55 17.59 -3.04
CA TYR A 91 5.59 18.41 -2.42
C TYR A 91 6.77 17.53 -1.98
N PRO A 92 7.78 17.35 -2.84
CA PRO A 92 8.96 16.58 -2.47
C PRO A 92 9.76 17.34 -1.40
N VAL A 93 10.21 16.61 -0.39
CA VAL A 93 11.10 17.14 0.66
C VAL A 93 12.27 16.18 0.87
N LYS A 94 13.44 16.73 1.17
CA LYS A 94 14.62 15.96 1.61
C LYS A 94 14.96 16.34 3.04
N VAL A 95 15.11 15.33 3.88
CA VAL A 95 15.31 15.50 5.33
C VAL A 95 16.50 14.68 5.77
N GLN A 96 17.34 15.27 6.61
CA GLN A 96 18.36 14.57 7.35
C GLN A 96 17.81 14.12 8.70
N VAL A 97 17.95 12.82 8.97
CA VAL A 97 17.55 12.15 10.21
C VAL A 97 18.76 11.37 10.70
N ASP A 98 19.37 11.82 11.80
CA ASP A 98 20.64 11.31 12.28
C ASP A 98 21.73 11.33 11.17
N ALA A 99 22.27 10.16 10.80
CA ALA A 99 23.23 9.99 9.73
C ALA A 99 22.57 9.76 8.35
N ASP A 100 21.26 9.50 8.33
CA ASP A 100 20.53 9.16 7.13
C ASP A 100 19.97 10.41 6.43
N THR A 101 19.96 10.36 5.10
CA THR A 101 19.26 11.34 4.27
C THR A 101 18.11 10.65 3.55
N VAL A 102 16.88 11.09 3.83
CA VAL A 102 15.65 10.51 3.30
C VAL A 102 14.90 11.53 2.45
N SER A 103 14.23 11.07 1.41
CA SER A 103 13.35 11.89 0.58
C SER A 103 11.93 11.38 0.67
N TRP A 104 10.99 12.26 1.02
CA TRP A 104 9.56 11.96 1.06
C TRP A 104 8.80 12.78 0.03
N LEU A 105 7.62 12.29 -0.33
CA LEU A 105 6.64 13.04 -1.10
C LEU A 105 5.46 13.35 -0.18
N LEU A 106 5.31 14.62 0.19
CA LEU A 106 4.11 15.07 0.90
C LEU A 106 3.02 15.37 -0.13
N VAL A 107 1.77 15.08 0.22
CA VAL A 107 0.64 15.20 -0.70
C VAL A 107 -0.47 16.02 -0.06
N ALA A 108 -0.98 17.05 -0.73
CA ALA A 108 -2.18 17.75 -0.26
C ALA A 108 -3.34 16.73 -0.12
N ASP A 109 -4.03 16.71 1.03
CA ASP A 109 -5.09 15.72 1.33
C ASP A 109 -6.37 15.97 0.50
N GLN A 110 -6.29 15.74 -0.80
CA GLN A 110 -7.37 15.84 -1.78
C GLN A 110 -8.06 14.48 -2.03
N PHE A 111 -7.71 13.47 -1.23
CA PHE A 111 -8.27 12.14 -1.39
C PHE A 111 -9.77 12.14 -1.13
N ILE A 112 -10.50 11.41 -1.97
CA ILE A 112 -11.93 11.19 -1.81
C ILE A 112 -12.17 10.42 -0.50
N LYS A 113 -13.27 10.75 0.19
CA LYS A 113 -13.69 10.17 1.48
C LYS A 113 -15.13 9.69 1.43
N ASN A 114 -15.44 8.86 0.43
CA ASN A 114 -16.80 8.39 0.11
C ASN A 114 -17.02 6.90 0.42
N LYS A 115 -16.05 6.22 1.06
CA LYS A 115 -16.13 4.83 1.53
C LYS A 115 -16.09 3.76 0.42
N VAL A 116 -16.04 4.15 -0.85
CA VAL A 116 -16.13 3.21 -1.98
C VAL A 116 -14.75 2.66 -2.34
N VAL A 117 -14.60 1.34 -2.27
CA VAL A 117 -13.42 0.62 -2.76
C VAL A 117 -13.83 -0.28 -3.92
N ALA A 118 -13.29 -0.03 -5.12
CA ALA A 118 -13.52 -0.86 -6.29
C ALA A 118 -12.66 -2.12 -6.24
N HIS A 119 -13.29 -3.29 -6.10
CA HIS A 119 -12.63 -4.60 -6.01
C HIS A 119 -11.97 -4.96 -7.34
N ARG A 120 -10.64 -5.10 -7.34
CA ARG A 120 -9.79 -5.34 -8.52
C ARG A 120 -9.93 -4.27 -9.59
N GLY A 121 -10.18 -3.02 -9.17
CA GLY A 121 -10.54 -1.90 -10.04
C GLY A 121 -12.01 -1.90 -10.46
N ALA A 122 -12.41 -0.91 -11.27
CA ALA A 122 -13.77 -0.85 -11.80
C ALA A 122 -13.83 -1.60 -13.13
N TRP A 123 -14.10 -2.91 -13.08
CA TRP A 123 -13.98 -3.81 -14.24
C TRP A 123 -15.32 -4.36 -14.74
N LYS A 124 -16.34 -4.43 -13.89
CA LYS A 124 -17.57 -5.20 -14.18
C LYS A 124 -18.44 -4.57 -15.26
N ASN A 125 -18.61 -3.25 -15.22
CA ASN A 125 -19.42 -2.49 -16.17
C ASN A 125 -18.58 -1.49 -17.00
N HIS A 126 -17.28 -1.76 -17.13
CA HIS A 126 -16.32 -0.91 -17.83
C HIS A 126 -15.40 -1.72 -18.76
N GLU A 127 -14.46 -1.05 -19.42
CA GLU A 127 -13.57 -1.68 -20.40
C GLU A 127 -12.43 -2.48 -19.75
N GLY A 128 -12.05 -2.16 -18.51
CA GLY A 128 -10.98 -2.84 -17.79
C GLY A 128 -11.26 -4.31 -17.48
N SER A 129 -10.20 -5.14 -17.49
CA SER A 129 -10.24 -6.45 -16.83
C SER A 129 -9.99 -6.30 -15.33
N GLN A 130 -10.42 -7.26 -14.52
CA GLN A 130 -9.95 -7.34 -13.12
C GLN A 130 -8.43 -7.17 -13.05
N ASN A 131 -7.94 -6.38 -12.08
CA ASN A 131 -6.52 -6.22 -11.82
C ASN A 131 -5.72 -5.63 -13.01
N SER A 132 -6.37 -4.87 -13.88
CA SER A 132 -5.74 -4.22 -15.04
C SER A 132 -5.54 -2.72 -14.83
N ILE A 133 -4.54 -2.13 -15.50
CA ILE A 133 -4.32 -0.67 -15.49
C ILE A 133 -5.58 0.08 -15.94
N THR A 134 -6.30 -0.45 -16.93
CA THR A 134 -7.56 0.13 -17.39
C THR A 134 -8.61 0.12 -16.28
N SER A 135 -8.79 -0.97 -15.54
CA SER A 135 -9.75 -1.01 -14.42
C SER A 135 -9.39 -0.05 -13.27
N LEU A 136 -8.09 0.17 -13.01
CA LEU A 136 -7.62 1.20 -12.07
C LEU A 136 -7.99 2.60 -12.57
N LYS A 137 -7.72 2.90 -13.85
CA LYS A 137 -8.08 4.18 -14.47
C LYS A 137 -9.58 4.42 -14.45
N ASP A 138 -10.38 3.38 -14.65
CA ASP A 138 -11.83 3.45 -14.54
C ASP A 138 -12.28 3.76 -13.11
N ALA A 139 -11.72 3.10 -12.09
CA ALA A 139 -12.01 3.39 -10.68
C ALA A 139 -11.66 4.84 -10.30
N ILE A 140 -10.52 5.35 -10.78
CA ILE A 140 -10.11 6.75 -10.65
C ILE A 140 -11.14 7.68 -11.30
N ARG A 141 -11.52 7.38 -12.55
CA ARG A 141 -12.41 8.20 -13.37
C ARG A 141 -13.80 8.32 -12.76
N ILE A 142 -14.35 7.23 -12.22
CA ILE A 142 -15.68 7.24 -11.59
C ILE A 142 -15.67 7.80 -10.15
N GLY A 143 -14.49 8.06 -9.58
CA GLY A 143 -14.33 8.73 -8.30
C GLY A 143 -14.48 7.80 -7.09
N CYS A 144 -13.95 6.59 -7.17
CA CYS A 144 -13.80 5.74 -5.99
C CYS A 144 -12.80 6.34 -4.98
N GLU A 145 -13.00 6.10 -3.69
CA GLU A 145 -11.98 6.44 -2.67
C GLU A 145 -10.78 5.50 -2.77
N GLY A 146 -11.01 4.22 -3.06
CA GLY A 146 -9.97 3.22 -3.25
C GLY A 146 -10.18 2.37 -4.50
N SER A 147 -9.08 1.87 -5.05
CA SER A 147 -9.05 0.77 -6.01
C SER A 147 -8.25 -0.36 -5.38
N GLU A 148 -8.90 -1.49 -5.14
CA GLU A 148 -8.25 -2.70 -4.64
C GLU A 148 -7.60 -3.48 -5.80
N PHE A 149 -6.52 -4.19 -5.50
CA PHE A 149 -5.82 -5.09 -6.42
C PHE A 149 -4.91 -6.06 -5.68
N ASP A 150 -4.66 -7.20 -6.31
CA ASP A 150 -3.92 -8.34 -5.75
C ASP A 150 -2.49 -8.45 -6.27
N VAL A 151 -1.52 -8.76 -5.41
CA VAL A 151 -0.14 -9.02 -5.82
C VAL A 151 0.41 -10.36 -5.36
N TRP A 152 1.14 -11.00 -6.27
CA TRP A 152 1.96 -12.19 -6.05
C TRP A 152 3.42 -11.87 -6.33
N LEU A 153 4.31 -12.78 -5.95
CA LEU A 153 5.73 -12.69 -6.28
C LEU A 153 6.05 -13.65 -7.43
N SER A 154 6.63 -13.15 -8.52
CA SER A 154 7.13 -13.98 -9.63
C SER A 154 8.31 -14.87 -9.20
N SER A 155 8.68 -15.84 -10.04
CA SER A 155 9.82 -16.73 -9.74
C SER A 155 11.16 -16.01 -9.66
N ASP A 156 11.29 -14.86 -10.32
CA ASP A 156 12.47 -13.99 -10.32
C ASP A 156 12.36 -12.81 -9.34
N GLY A 157 11.36 -12.83 -8.43
CA GLY A 157 11.31 -11.93 -7.26
C GLY A 157 10.70 -10.55 -7.51
N HIS A 158 9.82 -10.43 -8.51
CA HIS A 158 9.11 -9.19 -8.83
C HIS A 158 7.63 -9.27 -8.40
N PRO A 159 7.08 -8.24 -7.72
CA PRO A 159 5.65 -8.16 -7.46
C PRO A 159 4.83 -7.97 -8.75
N VAL A 160 3.92 -8.90 -9.00
CA VAL A 160 3.08 -8.96 -10.21
C VAL A 160 1.61 -9.01 -9.81
N ILE A 161 0.77 -8.31 -10.55
CA ILE A 161 -0.65 -8.19 -10.21
C ILE A 161 -1.44 -9.37 -10.77
N SER A 162 -2.12 -10.09 -9.90
CA SER A 162 -3.04 -11.17 -10.28
C SER A 162 -3.87 -11.57 -9.07
N HIS A 163 -5.16 -11.86 -9.26
CA HIS A 163 -5.96 -12.41 -8.15
C HIS A 163 -5.59 -13.87 -7.87
N ASP A 164 -5.62 -14.68 -8.91
CA ASP A 164 -5.43 -16.12 -8.80
C ASP A 164 -3.93 -16.49 -8.78
N PRO A 165 -3.56 -17.65 -8.19
CA PRO A 165 -2.18 -18.15 -8.25
C PRO A 165 -1.75 -18.53 -9.66
N SER A 166 -2.63 -18.43 -10.66
CA SER A 166 -2.34 -18.71 -12.07
C SER A 166 -3.06 -17.72 -12.99
N ILE A 167 -2.37 -17.28 -14.04
CA ILE A 167 -2.89 -16.35 -15.03
C ILE A 167 -2.37 -16.72 -16.42
N GLY A 168 -3.25 -16.72 -17.44
CA GLY A 168 -2.89 -17.12 -18.79
C GLY A 168 -2.30 -18.55 -18.89
N GLY A 169 -2.73 -19.47 -18.03
CA GLY A 169 -2.21 -20.84 -17.96
C GLY A 169 -0.84 -20.98 -17.28
N LYS A 170 -0.29 -19.91 -16.69
CA LYS A 170 1.01 -19.90 -16.00
C LYS A 170 0.81 -19.74 -14.50
N LYS A 171 1.56 -20.48 -13.68
CA LYS A 171 1.57 -20.34 -12.21
C LYS A 171 2.49 -19.19 -11.81
N VAL A 172 1.97 -18.18 -11.12
CA VAL A 172 2.68 -16.92 -10.89
C VAL A 172 4.01 -17.13 -10.16
N GLU A 173 4.02 -17.86 -9.04
CA GLU A 173 5.22 -18.05 -8.21
C GLU A 173 6.34 -18.88 -8.88
N THR A 174 6.05 -19.55 -10.00
CA THR A 174 7.01 -20.39 -10.74
C THR A 174 7.27 -19.89 -12.16
N THR A 175 6.87 -18.66 -12.47
CA THR A 175 7.03 -18.05 -13.80
C THR A 175 7.72 -16.70 -13.66
N THR A 176 8.60 -16.38 -14.61
CA THR A 176 9.35 -15.12 -14.62
C THR A 176 8.44 -13.92 -14.88
N LEU A 177 8.85 -12.72 -14.47
CA LEU A 177 8.10 -11.50 -14.73
C LEU A 177 7.86 -11.31 -16.24
N ALA A 178 8.89 -11.49 -17.06
CA ALA A 178 8.82 -11.28 -18.50
C ALA A 178 7.76 -12.17 -19.17
N GLU A 179 7.65 -13.43 -18.75
CA GLU A 179 6.64 -14.35 -19.27
C GLU A 179 5.23 -14.03 -18.78
N LEU A 180 5.10 -13.54 -17.54
CA LEU A 180 3.81 -13.12 -16.98
C LEU A 180 3.29 -11.86 -17.68
N GLN A 181 4.15 -10.87 -17.92
CA GLN A 181 3.78 -9.65 -18.65
C GLN A 181 3.46 -9.89 -20.13
N ALA A 182 3.85 -11.05 -20.70
CA ALA A 182 3.44 -11.46 -22.04
C ALA A 182 1.99 -11.99 -22.09
N VAL A 183 1.36 -12.25 -20.95
CA VAL A 183 -0.05 -12.69 -20.88
C VAL A 183 -0.97 -11.50 -21.16
N GLN A 184 -1.89 -11.68 -22.11
CA GLN A 184 -2.94 -10.73 -22.42
C GLN A 184 -4.18 -11.01 -21.55
N LEU A 185 -4.66 -9.97 -20.86
CA LEU A 185 -5.91 -9.94 -20.13
C LEU A 185 -7.10 -9.84 -21.10
N LYS A 186 -8.32 -10.08 -20.61
CA LYS A 186 -9.53 -10.14 -21.44
C LYS A 186 -9.77 -8.88 -22.28
N ASN A 187 -9.43 -7.72 -21.74
CA ASN A 187 -9.56 -6.42 -22.41
C ASN A 187 -8.38 -6.03 -23.31
N GLY A 188 -7.38 -6.91 -23.46
CA GLY A 188 -6.20 -6.64 -24.26
C GLY A 188 -5.02 -6.03 -23.50
N ASP A 189 -5.21 -5.60 -22.24
CA ASP A 189 -4.11 -5.19 -21.36
C ASP A 189 -3.14 -6.36 -21.13
N ARG A 190 -1.89 -6.05 -20.78
CA ARG A 190 -0.98 -7.04 -20.22
C ARG A 190 -1.09 -7.12 -18.71
N VAL A 191 -0.61 -8.20 -18.12
CA VAL A 191 -0.44 -8.32 -16.67
C VAL A 191 0.48 -7.18 -16.16
N PRO A 192 0.02 -6.32 -15.23
CA PRO A 192 0.84 -5.22 -14.72
C PRO A 192 1.79 -5.66 -13.59
N THR A 193 2.85 -4.87 -13.38
CA THR A 193 3.66 -4.89 -12.16
C THR A 193 3.08 -3.94 -11.10
N LEU A 194 3.47 -4.15 -9.84
CA LEU A 194 3.15 -3.20 -8.76
C LEU A 194 3.67 -1.78 -9.07
N GLU A 195 4.86 -1.68 -9.67
CA GLU A 195 5.48 -0.40 -10.03
C GLU A 195 4.63 0.39 -11.04
N GLU A 196 4.08 -0.28 -12.06
CA GLU A 196 3.22 0.35 -13.07
C GLU A 196 1.88 0.80 -12.50
N TYR A 197 1.30 0.00 -11.59
CA TYR A 197 0.06 0.37 -10.89
C TYR A 197 0.24 1.59 -10.01
N ILE A 198 1.31 1.62 -9.20
CA ILE A 198 1.64 2.77 -8.35
C ILE A 198 1.88 4.01 -9.21
N ALA A 199 2.68 3.89 -10.27
CA ALA A 199 2.94 5.01 -11.18
C ALA A 199 1.64 5.60 -11.75
N THR A 200 0.72 4.74 -12.20
CA THR A 200 -0.59 5.17 -12.73
C THR A 200 -1.44 5.85 -11.66
N ALA A 201 -1.51 5.31 -10.45
CA ALA A 201 -2.31 5.90 -9.37
C ALA A 201 -1.79 7.28 -8.94
N MET A 202 -0.48 7.49 -8.98
CA MET A 202 0.18 8.73 -8.58
C MET A 202 0.05 9.87 -9.60
N GLU A 203 -0.52 9.62 -10.78
CA GLU A 203 -0.88 10.67 -11.76
C GLU A 203 -1.99 11.59 -11.23
N GLN A 204 -2.65 11.21 -10.12
CA GLN A 204 -3.78 11.93 -9.54
C GLN A 204 -3.78 11.90 -7.99
N PRO A 205 -4.44 12.86 -7.31
CA PRO A 205 -4.38 12.99 -5.84
C PRO A 205 -5.64 12.54 -5.07
N LYS A 206 -6.57 11.85 -5.72
CA LYS A 206 -7.95 11.61 -5.24
C LYS A 206 -8.23 10.17 -4.82
N THR A 207 -7.84 9.19 -5.62
CA THR A 207 -8.09 7.76 -5.39
C THR A 207 -6.86 7.10 -4.76
N ARG A 208 -7.07 6.28 -3.73
CA ARG A 208 -6.04 5.46 -3.08
C ARG A 208 -5.98 4.06 -3.67
N LEU A 209 -4.90 3.36 -3.34
CA LEU A 209 -4.62 1.98 -3.66
C LEU A 209 -4.86 1.11 -2.43
N VAL A 210 -5.57 -0.01 -2.59
CA VAL A 210 -5.74 -1.04 -1.56
C VAL A 210 -5.03 -2.30 -2.05
N LEU A 211 -3.79 -2.48 -1.61
CA LEU A 211 -2.89 -3.52 -2.08
C LEU A 211 -3.08 -4.82 -1.27
N GLU A 212 -3.66 -5.86 -1.89
CA GLU A 212 -3.71 -7.19 -1.31
C GLU A 212 -2.41 -7.98 -1.55
N LEU A 213 -1.70 -8.32 -0.48
CA LEU A 213 -0.55 -9.21 -0.54
C LEU A 213 -1.01 -10.66 -0.38
N LYS A 214 -0.90 -11.44 -1.46
CA LYS A 214 -1.39 -12.82 -1.48
C LYS A 214 -0.50 -13.75 -0.66
N PRO A 215 -1.09 -14.66 0.14
CA PRO A 215 -0.32 -15.70 0.82
C PRO A 215 0.42 -16.57 -0.20
N SER A 216 1.68 -16.90 0.12
CA SER A 216 2.54 -17.68 -0.76
C SER A 216 2.44 -19.16 -0.44
N ALA A 217 2.17 -20.00 -1.44
CA ALA A 217 2.22 -21.45 -1.28
C ALA A 217 3.67 -21.97 -1.20
N THR A 218 4.63 -21.16 -1.64
CA THR A 218 6.07 -21.48 -1.63
C THR A 218 6.82 -20.94 -0.39
N GLY A 219 6.11 -20.32 0.55
CA GLY A 219 6.69 -19.77 1.79
C GLY A 219 7.35 -18.40 1.62
N ARG A 220 7.12 -17.70 0.50
CA ARG A 220 7.73 -16.41 0.15
C ARG A 220 6.89 -15.19 0.56
N GLY A 221 5.95 -15.35 1.50
CA GLY A 221 5.04 -14.29 1.93
C GLY A 221 5.76 -13.06 2.51
N GLU A 222 6.76 -13.27 3.37
CA GLU A 222 7.56 -12.17 3.93
C GLU A 222 8.47 -11.50 2.88
N GLU A 223 8.93 -12.26 1.88
CA GLU A 223 9.68 -11.70 0.75
C GLU A 223 8.79 -10.79 -0.09
N LEU A 224 7.55 -11.23 -0.38
CA LEU A 224 6.54 -10.39 -1.04
C LEU A 224 6.28 -9.11 -0.24
N ALA A 225 6.04 -9.21 1.07
CA ALA A 225 5.86 -8.05 1.95
C ALA A 225 7.04 -7.07 1.85
N THR A 226 8.26 -7.60 1.91
CA THR A 226 9.49 -6.82 1.78
C THR A 226 9.56 -6.09 0.45
N LYS A 227 9.33 -6.80 -0.66
CA LYS A 227 9.38 -6.22 -2.01
C LYS A 227 8.30 -5.16 -2.21
N CYS A 228 7.07 -5.42 -1.78
CA CYS A 228 5.97 -4.47 -1.89
C CYS A 228 6.24 -3.17 -1.13
N VAL A 229 6.64 -3.25 0.15
CA VAL A 229 6.95 -2.06 0.96
C VAL A 229 8.13 -1.30 0.38
N GLN A 230 9.18 -1.99 -0.08
CA GLN A 230 10.32 -1.36 -0.75
C GLN A 230 9.89 -0.62 -2.03
N THR A 231 9.03 -1.22 -2.87
CA THR A 231 8.51 -0.56 -4.07
C THR A 231 7.71 0.70 -3.71
N VAL A 232 6.85 0.63 -2.68
CA VAL A 232 6.07 1.80 -2.22
C VAL A 232 6.99 2.91 -1.71
N GLN A 233 7.99 2.59 -0.90
CA GLN A 233 8.95 3.56 -0.38
C GLN A 233 9.81 4.17 -1.49
N ALA A 234 10.30 3.35 -2.43
CA ALA A 234 11.09 3.82 -3.57
C ALA A 234 10.31 4.77 -4.48
N LYS A 235 9.00 4.50 -4.67
CA LYS A 235 8.09 5.37 -5.40
C LYS A 235 7.57 6.55 -4.59
N LYS A 236 7.82 6.60 -3.28
CA LYS A 236 7.29 7.60 -2.35
C LYS A 236 5.76 7.64 -2.34
N ALA A 237 5.13 6.47 -2.47
CA ALA A 237 3.69 6.31 -2.65
C ALA A 237 2.90 6.09 -1.35
N GLN A 238 3.53 6.27 -0.18
CA GLN A 238 2.93 5.98 1.12
C GLN A 238 1.58 6.69 1.34
N ALA A 239 1.42 7.92 0.85
CA ALA A 239 0.16 8.67 0.96
C ALA A 239 -1.02 8.02 0.23
N TRP A 240 -0.76 7.25 -0.84
CA TRP A 240 -1.76 6.55 -1.64
C TRP A 240 -2.08 5.16 -1.14
N MET A 241 -1.31 4.58 -0.22
CA MET A 241 -1.29 3.13 -0.01
C MET A 241 -2.01 2.69 1.27
N PHE A 242 -3.01 1.83 1.09
CA PHE A 242 -3.50 0.91 2.11
C PHE A 242 -3.07 -0.51 1.73
N TYR A 243 -2.90 -1.37 2.72
CA TYR A 243 -2.49 -2.77 2.52
C TYR A 243 -3.52 -3.71 3.12
N ILE A 244 -3.69 -4.89 2.54
CA ILE A 244 -4.52 -5.96 3.08
C ILE A 244 -3.85 -7.33 2.87
N SER A 245 -4.13 -8.31 3.73
CA SER A 245 -3.70 -9.70 3.52
C SER A 245 -4.50 -10.70 4.36
N PHE A 246 -4.64 -11.92 3.84
CA PHE A 246 -5.15 -13.08 4.59
C PHE A 246 -4.09 -13.69 5.51
N ASP A 247 -2.80 -13.43 5.27
CA ASP A 247 -1.71 -13.95 6.09
C ASP A 247 -1.32 -12.93 7.16
N TYR A 248 -1.53 -13.32 8.43
CA TYR A 248 -1.25 -12.44 9.57
C TYR A 248 0.25 -12.15 9.74
N ASN A 249 1.13 -13.05 9.30
CA ASN A 249 2.57 -12.81 9.32
C ASN A 249 2.97 -11.78 8.27
N ILE A 250 2.34 -11.79 7.08
CA ILE A 250 2.48 -10.70 6.10
C ILE A 250 2.05 -9.37 6.72
N CYS A 251 0.91 -9.34 7.43
CA CYS A 251 0.45 -8.13 8.10
C CYS A 251 1.48 -7.55 9.08
N LYS A 252 2.00 -8.39 9.97
CA LYS A 252 3.05 -8.01 10.92
C LYS A 252 4.34 -7.58 10.21
N LYS A 253 4.72 -8.26 9.13
CA LYS A 253 5.93 -7.92 8.37
C LYS A 253 5.82 -6.55 7.71
N VAL A 254 4.66 -6.20 7.17
CA VAL A 254 4.42 -4.84 6.65
C VAL A 254 4.53 -3.80 7.77
N LYS A 255 3.98 -4.06 8.97
CA LYS A 255 4.13 -3.15 10.13
C LYS A 255 5.57 -3.01 10.61
N GLU A 256 6.35 -4.09 10.56
CA GLU A 256 7.78 -4.06 10.89
C GLU A 256 8.56 -3.15 9.92
N LEU A 257 8.28 -3.26 8.63
CA LEU A 257 8.98 -2.54 7.56
C LEU A 257 8.51 -1.08 7.40
N ASP A 258 7.23 -0.82 7.65
CA ASP A 258 6.61 0.50 7.63
C ASP A 258 5.64 0.64 8.84
N PRO A 259 6.13 1.18 9.97
CA PRO A 259 5.30 1.35 11.17
C PRO A 259 4.09 2.27 10.97
N ALA A 260 4.08 3.12 9.94
CA ALA A 260 2.97 3.99 9.59
C ALA A 260 1.96 3.34 8.62
N ALA A 261 2.30 2.17 8.05
CA ALA A 261 1.44 1.49 7.10
C ALA A 261 0.05 1.23 7.68
N LYS A 262 -0.96 1.61 6.88
CA LYS A 262 -2.37 1.31 7.09
C LYS A 262 -2.66 -0.06 6.50
N ILE A 263 -2.40 -1.10 7.29
CA ILE A 263 -2.69 -2.48 6.91
C ILE A 263 -3.90 -3.03 7.65
N ALA A 264 -4.82 -3.65 6.92
CA ALA A 264 -5.96 -4.37 7.48
C ALA A 264 -5.84 -5.88 7.25
N TYR A 265 -6.44 -6.67 8.14
CA TYR A 265 -6.41 -8.13 8.08
C TYR A 265 -7.68 -8.71 7.45
N LEU A 266 -7.56 -9.74 6.59
CA LEU A 266 -8.68 -10.24 5.77
C LEU A 266 -9.43 -11.46 6.35
N ASN A 267 -8.77 -12.29 7.16
CA ASN A 267 -9.21 -13.67 7.37
C ASN A 267 -10.44 -13.87 8.27
N GLY A 268 -10.80 -12.89 9.12
CA GLY A 268 -11.99 -12.99 9.98
C GLY A 268 -11.78 -13.60 11.38
N ASP A 269 -10.62 -14.19 11.66
CA ASP A 269 -10.35 -14.96 12.88
C ASP A 269 -9.66 -14.17 14.01
N LYS A 270 -9.44 -12.86 13.84
CA LYS A 270 -8.94 -11.97 14.91
C LYS A 270 -10.02 -11.00 15.39
N THR A 271 -10.06 -10.74 16.70
CA THR A 271 -10.91 -9.68 17.27
C THR A 271 -10.27 -8.30 17.08
N PRO A 272 -11.06 -7.21 17.13
CA PRO A 272 -10.52 -5.86 17.08
C PRO A 272 -9.44 -5.58 18.15
N GLU A 273 -9.57 -6.15 19.35
CA GLU A 273 -8.60 -5.98 20.44
C GLU A 273 -7.27 -6.64 20.10
N GLN A 274 -7.29 -7.82 19.47
CA GLN A 274 -6.07 -8.50 19.01
C GLN A 274 -5.37 -7.68 17.92
N LEU A 275 -6.14 -7.19 16.94
CA LEU A 275 -5.60 -6.34 15.87
C LEU A 275 -4.97 -5.05 16.44
N LYS A 276 -5.64 -4.42 17.41
CA LYS A 276 -5.14 -3.22 18.09
C LYS A 276 -3.83 -3.49 18.84
N ALA A 277 -3.75 -4.61 19.55
CA ALA A 277 -2.56 -4.98 20.31
C ALA A 277 -1.32 -5.13 19.42
N ASP A 278 -1.51 -5.60 18.18
CA ASP A 278 -0.45 -5.78 17.20
C ASP A 278 -0.26 -4.56 16.27
N GLY A 279 -0.97 -3.45 16.52
CA GLY A 279 -0.85 -2.22 15.74
C GLY A 279 -1.36 -2.32 14.29
N ILE A 280 -2.23 -3.30 14.01
CA ILE A 280 -2.92 -3.47 12.73
C ILE A 280 -4.02 -2.40 12.64
N TRP A 281 -4.09 -1.69 11.51
CA TRP A 281 -4.91 -0.51 11.33
C TRP A 281 -6.41 -0.82 11.24
N GLY A 282 -6.75 -1.93 10.59
CA GLY A 282 -8.13 -2.28 10.30
C GLY A 282 -8.40 -3.78 10.28
N LEU A 283 -9.68 -4.11 10.25
CA LEU A 283 -10.16 -5.37 9.71
C LEU A 283 -10.78 -5.09 8.34
N ASP A 284 -10.58 -6.03 7.44
CA ASP A 284 -11.22 -6.03 6.13
C ASP A 284 -11.85 -7.39 5.94
N TYR A 285 -13.04 -7.63 6.50
CA TYR A 285 -13.56 -9.00 6.61
C TYR A 285 -14.65 -9.30 5.58
N ASN A 286 -14.79 -10.58 5.28
CA ASN A 286 -15.89 -11.01 4.42
C ASN A 286 -17.24 -10.65 5.08
N GLN A 287 -18.22 -10.21 4.28
CA GLN A 287 -19.56 -9.84 4.76
C GLN A 287 -20.22 -10.90 5.66
N ASN A 288 -19.91 -12.18 5.43
CA ASN A 288 -20.45 -13.28 6.23
C ASN A 288 -19.94 -13.28 7.69
N GLU A 289 -18.76 -12.72 7.97
CA GLU A 289 -18.25 -12.61 9.34
C GLU A 289 -19.09 -11.64 10.18
N PHE A 290 -19.66 -10.61 9.55
CA PHE A 290 -20.56 -9.67 10.20
C PHE A 290 -21.95 -10.27 10.45
N THR A 291 -22.41 -11.20 9.61
CA THR A 291 -23.61 -12.00 9.91
C THR A 291 -23.39 -12.91 11.11
N LYS A 292 -22.20 -13.53 11.22
CA LYS A 292 -21.84 -14.37 12.38
C LYS A 292 -21.65 -13.56 13.66
N LYS A 293 -21.17 -12.32 13.55
CA LYS A 293 -20.87 -11.42 14.67
C LYS A 293 -21.48 -10.03 14.43
N PRO A 294 -22.79 -9.84 14.67
CA PRO A 294 -23.47 -8.58 14.37
C PRO A 294 -22.91 -7.33 15.08
N GLU A 295 -22.29 -7.51 16.25
CA GLU A 295 -21.68 -6.40 17.01
C GLU A 295 -20.27 -6.00 16.50
N LEU A 296 -19.69 -6.73 15.53
CA LEU A 296 -18.29 -6.57 15.13
C LEU A 296 -17.92 -5.14 14.71
N ILE A 297 -18.80 -4.45 13.98
CA ILE A 297 -18.56 -3.06 13.56
C ILE A 297 -18.47 -2.12 14.77
N LYS A 298 -19.33 -2.33 15.76
CA LYS A 298 -19.37 -1.52 16.99
C LYS A 298 -18.15 -1.82 17.88
N ASP A 299 -17.77 -3.08 18.00
CA ASP A 299 -16.57 -3.49 18.74
C ASP A 299 -15.30 -2.90 18.10
N ALA A 300 -15.19 -2.95 16.77
CA ALA A 300 -14.10 -2.34 16.03
C ALA A 300 -14.00 -0.83 16.26
N LYS A 301 -15.13 -0.11 16.17
CA LYS A 301 -15.20 1.33 16.46
C LYS A 301 -14.78 1.66 17.89
N LYS A 302 -15.23 0.89 18.88
CA LYS A 302 -14.84 1.05 20.28
C LYS A 302 -13.33 0.87 20.47
N SER A 303 -12.73 -0.06 19.72
CA SER A 303 -11.30 -0.33 19.75
C SER A 303 -10.48 0.65 18.90
N GLY A 304 -11.11 1.48 18.07
CA GLY A 304 -10.43 2.41 17.14
C GLY A 304 -9.85 1.70 15.91
N ILE A 305 -10.41 0.54 15.56
CA ILE A 305 -10.05 -0.26 14.39
C ILE A 305 -10.95 0.12 13.23
N THR A 306 -10.33 0.40 12.08
CA THR A 306 -11.05 0.66 10.83
C THR A 306 -11.77 -0.59 10.33
N VAL A 307 -12.97 -0.42 9.78
CA VAL A 307 -13.79 -1.51 9.24
C VAL A 307 -13.96 -1.37 7.73
N ASN A 308 -13.37 -2.29 6.97
CA ASN A 308 -13.74 -2.57 5.59
C ASN A 308 -14.51 -3.91 5.52
N VAL A 309 -15.43 -4.02 4.56
CA VAL A 309 -16.24 -5.22 4.34
C VAL A 309 -16.23 -5.58 2.86
N TRP A 310 -15.98 -6.86 2.56
CA TRP A 310 -15.88 -7.38 1.20
C TRP A 310 -16.60 -8.73 1.00
N THR A 311 -16.89 -9.17 -0.22
CA THR A 311 -17.18 -8.32 -1.37
C THR A 311 -18.69 -8.10 -1.37
N VAL A 312 -19.14 -6.85 -1.20
CA VAL A 312 -20.56 -6.52 -1.04
C VAL A 312 -21.12 -6.05 -2.37
N ASN A 313 -21.88 -6.91 -3.06
CA ASN A 313 -22.33 -6.66 -4.43
C ASN A 313 -23.82 -6.38 -4.58
N THR A 314 -24.61 -6.44 -3.49
CA THR A 314 -26.06 -6.18 -3.56
C THR A 314 -26.41 -4.85 -2.92
N ALA A 315 -27.35 -4.14 -3.54
CA ALA A 315 -27.78 -2.82 -3.08
C ALA A 315 -28.31 -2.84 -1.63
N SER A 316 -29.00 -3.91 -1.23
CA SER A 316 -29.52 -4.07 0.14
C SER A 316 -28.39 -4.19 1.15
N LEU A 317 -27.40 -5.06 0.90
CA LEU A 317 -26.27 -5.24 1.82
C LEU A 317 -25.42 -3.97 1.92
N MET A 318 -25.25 -3.23 0.81
CA MET A 318 -24.60 -1.92 0.84
C MET A 318 -25.32 -0.95 1.79
N ASP A 319 -26.65 -0.84 1.71
CA ASP A 319 -27.42 0.02 2.61
C ASP A 319 -27.26 -0.41 4.07
N ASP A 320 -27.30 -1.72 4.33
CA ASP A 320 -27.14 -2.28 5.68
C ASP A 320 -25.76 -1.95 6.28
N PHE A 321 -24.67 -2.12 5.52
CA PHE A 321 -23.31 -1.83 5.99
C PHE A 321 -23.04 -0.33 6.12
N LEU A 322 -23.59 0.49 5.22
CA LEU A 322 -23.53 1.96 5.35
C LEU A 322 -24.26 2.42 6.62
N LYS A 323 -25.44 1.87 6.90
CA LYS A 323 -26.24 2.20 8.11
C LYS A 323 -25.55 1.77 9.39
N GLN A 324 -24.90 0.60 9.41
CA GLN A 324 -24.07 0.15 10.53
C GLN A 324 -22.80 0.99 10.68
N GLY A 325 -22.45 1.75 9.63
CA GLY A 325 -21.37 2.70 9.57
C GLY A 325 -20.02 2.01 9.37
N ALA A 326 -19.93 1.04 8.47
CA ALA A 326 -18.65 0.58 7.95
C ALA A 326 -17.82 1.79 7.45
N ASP A 327 -16.51 1.74 7.62
CA ASP A 327 -15.63 2.81 7.13
C ASP A 327 -15.47 2.72 5.62
N TYR A 328 -15.38 1.49 5.11
CA TYR A 328 -15.23 1.16 3.69
C TYR A 328 -16.13 -0.01 3.30
N ILE A 329 -16.51 -0.07 2.03
CA ILE A 329 -17.15 -1.22 1.40
C ILE A 329 -16.41 -1.52 0.11
N THR A 330 -15.91 -2.75 0.00
CA THR A 330 -15.25 -3.28 -1.21
C THR A 330 -16.26 -4.04 -2.05
N THR A 331 -16.38 -3.65 -3.33
CA THR A 331 -17.45 -4.11 -4.21
C THR A 331 -17.01 -4.24 -5.67
N ASP A 332 -17.60 -5.19 -6.39
CA ASP A 332 -17.52 -5.29 -7.85
C ASP A 332 -18.48 -4.33 -8.57
N GLU A 333 -19.37 -3.65 -7.84
CA GLU A 333 -20.39 -2.72 -8.34
C GLU A 333 -20.19 -1.29 -7.79
N PRO A 334 -19.00 -0.67 -7.97
CA PRO A 334 -18.68 0.61 -7.37
C PRO A 334 -19.66 1.73 -7.75
N GLU A 335 -20.27 1.68 -8.95
CA GLU A 335 -21.25 2.65 -9.42
C GLU A 335 -22.53 2.64 -8.57
N ILE A 336 -23.01 1.44 -8.20
CA ILE A 336 -24.19 1.30 -7.33
C ILE A 336 -23.88 1.91 -5.97
N LEU A 337 -22.70 1.63 -5.42
CA LEU A 337 -22.31 2.16 -4.12
C LEU A 337 -22.09 3.69 -4.17
N LEU A 338 -21.48 4.20 -5.24
CA LEU A 338 -21.29 5.64 -5.47
C LEU A 338 -22.63 6.39 -5.46
N GLU A 339 -23.66 5.86 -6.10
CA GLU A 339 -25.00 6.47 -6.07
C GLU A 339 -25.65 6.45 -4.69
N LYS A 340 -25.31 5.48 -3.84
CA LYS A 340 -25.82 5.41 -2.46
C LYS A 340 -25.14 6.42 -1.54
N VAL A 341 -23.83 6.62 -1.66
CA VAL A 341 -23.06 7.52 -0.78
C VAL A 341 -23.15 9.00 -1.17
N LYS A 342 -23.72 9.32 -2.34
CA LYS A 342 -24.05 10.70 -2.75
C LYS A 342 -25.29 11.27 -2.06
N LYS A 343 -26.16 10.41 -1.53
CA LYS A 343 -27.46 10.79 -0.92
C LYS A 343 -27.29 11.24 0.52
#